data_AF-E1JRT2-F1
#
_entry.id   AF-E1JRT2-F1
#
_cell.length_a   1.000
_cell.length_b   1.000
_cell.length_c   1.000
_cell.angle_alpha   90.00
_cell.angle_beta   90.00
_cell.angle_gamma   90.00
#
_symmetry.space_group_name_H-M   'P 1'
#
loop_
_entity.id
_entity.type
_entity.pdbx_description
1 polymer ?
#
loop_
_entity_poly.entity_id
_entity_poly.type
_entity_poly.pdbx_seq_one_letter_code
_entity_poly.pdbx_strand_id
1 'polypeptide(L)'
;MNIAHRGRLAILLAAILLSLGLRPVCAAERPAFSVDEPGDATYKQHIVALWEKTKPVLREDLAANLSDAEYLRLGKPMRAAWVNLQVHASLRHAGKRDSGVEDTKDHTFADLVGKIIELVDDVYGWPPDTPREREDKRQAMRKSRLEHKIKRFDAVLRSVNVN
;
A
#
# COMPACT_ATOMS: atom_id res chain seq x y z
N MET A 1 36.09 -30.29 1.67
CA MET A 1 35.40 -28.98 1.57
C MET A 1 34.78 -28.87 0.18
N ASN A 2 33.47 -29.04 0.05
CA ASN A 2 32.79 -29.16 -1.25
C ASN A 2 31.87 -27.94 -1.47
N ILE A 3 32.47 -26.82 -1.88
CA ILE A 3 31.79 -25.53 -2.09
C ILE A 3 30.94 -25.55 -3.38
N ALA A 4 31.25 -26.45 -4.32
CA ALA A 4 30.55 -26.57 -5.59
C ALA A 4 29.12 -27.15 -5.49
N HIS A 5 28.80 -27.90 -4.43
CA HIS A 5 27.47 -28.52 -4.28
C HIS A 5 26.38 -27.58 -3.78
N ARG A 6 26.74 -26.53 -3.03
CA ARG A 6 25.78 -25.58 -2.45
C ARG A 6 25.20 -24.62 -3.50
N GLY A 7 26.00 -24.21 -4.49
CA GLY A 7 25.54 -23.33 -5.57
C GLY A 7 24.50 -23.99 -6.48
N ARG A 8 24.67 -25.28 -6.80
CA ARG A 8 23.72 -26.03 -7.64
C ARG A 8 22.37 -26.24 -6.94
N LEU A 9 22.36 -26.47 -5.63
CA LEU A 9 21.11 -26.58 -4.87
C LEU A 9 20.34 -25.26 -4.81
N ALA A 10 21.03 -24.12 -4.64
CA ALA A 10 20.40 -22.82 -4.62
C ALA A 10 19.78 -22.44 -5.98
N ILE A 11 20.47 -22.77 -7.08
CA ILE A 11 19.95 -22.54 -8.44
C ILE A 11 18.76 -23.45 -8.72
N LEU A 12 18.80 -24.71 -8.29
CA LEU A 12 17.67 -25.63 -8.44
C LEU A 12 16.45 -25.15 -7.65
N LEU A 13 16.65 -24.66 -6.41
CA LEU A 13 15.58 -24.13 -5.58
C LEU A 13 14.95 -22.87 -6.21
N ALA A 14 15.77 -21.96 -6.75
CA ALA A 14 15.30 -20.77 -7.45
C ALA A 14 14.54 -21.11 -8.73
N ALA A 15 14.97 -22.12 -9.48
CA ALA A 15 14.29 -22.59 -10.68
C ALA A 15 12.95 -23.29 -10.36
N ILE A 16 12.87 -24.04 -9.26
CA ILE A 16 11.63 -24.65 -8.76
C ILE A 16 10.64 -23.59 -8.26
N LEU A 17 11.13 -22.55 -7.59
CA LEU A 17 10.30 -21.41 -7.17
C LEU A 17 9.74 -20.65 -8.38
N LEU A 18 10.53 -20.46 -9.44
CA LEU A 18 10.08 -19.86 -10.69
C LEU A 18 9.02 -20.70 -11.41
N SER A 19 9.18 -22.03 -11.47
CA SER A 19 8.24 -22.92 -12.16
C SER A 19 6.92 -23.12 -11.40
N LEU A 20 6.92 -22.89 -10.07
CA LEU A 20 5.73 -22.88 -9.23
C LEU A 20 5.02 -21.51 -9.18
N GLY A 21 5.52 -20.50 -9.89
CA GLY A 21 4.99 -19.13 -9.81
C GLY A 21 5.21 -18.45 -8.46
N LEU A 22 5.99 -19.06 -7.57
CA LEU A 22 6.36 -18.51 -6.27
C LEU A 22 7.55 -17.58 -6.45
N ARG A 23 7.28 -16.33 -6.83
CA ARG A 23 8.30 -15.28 -6.76
C ARG A 23 8.81 -15.18 -5.31
N PRO A 24 10.12 -15.09 -5.07
CA PRO A 24 10.61 -14.73 -3.75
C PRO A 24 9.97 -13.38 -3.37
N VAL A 25 9.46 -13.26 -2.14
CA VAL A 25 8.85 -12.04 -1.54
C VAL A 25 9.87 -10.88 -1.43
N CYS A 26 11.00 -10.98 -2.14
CA CYS A 26 12.02 -9.96 -2.22
C CYS A 26 11.78 -9.10 -3.47
N ALA A 27 11.34 -7.87 -3.22
CA ALA A 27 11.50 -6.70 -4.10
C ALA A 27 10.50 -6.50 -5.25
N ALA A 28 9.19 -6.65 -5.01
CA ALA A 28 8.31 -5.64 -5.58
C ALA A 28 8.65 -4.30 -4.90
N GLU A 29 9.06 -3.30 -5.68
CA GLU A 29 9.37 -1.96 -5.19
C GLU A 29 8.14 -1.43 -4.45
N ARG A 30 8.26 -1.26 -3.13
CA ARG A 30 7.12 -0.87 -2.30
C ARG A 30 6.67 0.53 -2.72
N PRO A 31 5.35 0.81 -2.76
CA PRO A 31 4.88 2.14 -3.08
C PRO A 31 5.51 3.12 -2.09
N ALA A 32 6.25 4.08 -2.64
CA ALA A 32 6.85 5.16 -1.91
C ALA A 32 6.18 6.46 -2.37
N PHE A 33 6.04 7.38 -1.43
CA PHE A 33 5.63 8.75 -1.69
C PHE A 33 6.50 9.66 -0.82
N SER A 34 7.19 10.60 -1.46
CA SER A 34 7.98 11.62 -0.79
C SER A 34 7.19 12.92 -0.69
N VAL A 35 7.23 13.57 0.46
CA VAL A 35 6.65 14.91 0.65
C VAL A 35 7.34 15.94 -0.26
N ASP A 36 8.57 15.66 -0.68
CA ASP A 36 9.39 16.51 -1.55
C ASP A 36 9.21 16.22 -3.05
N GLU A 37 8.27 15.36 -3.45
CA GLU A 37 8.01 15.12 -4.88
C GLU A 37 7.65 16.45 -5.58
N PRO A 38 8.47 16.90 -6.55
CA PRO A 38 8.15 18.09 -7.32
C PRO A 38 7.02 17.73 -8.28
N GLY A 39 5.92 18.46 -8.24
CA GLY A 39 4.84 18.24 -9.18
C GLY A 39 3.81 19.36 -9.20
N ASP A 40 3.40 19.69 -10.42
CA ASP A 40 2.18 20.45 -10.74
C ASP A 40 0.93 19.55 -10.72
N ALA A 41 1.05 18.35 -10.14
CA ALA A 41 -0.04 17.39 -10.07
C ALA A 41 -1.03 17.77 -8.95
N THR A 42 -2.31 17.57 -9.25
CA THR A 42 -3.43 17.75 -8.31
C THR A 42 -3.43 16.69 -7.22
N TYR A 43 -4.17 16.94 -6.15
CA TYR A 43 -4.25 16.00 -5.03
C TYR A 43 -4.76 14.63 -5.48
N LYS A 44 -5.83 14.67 -6.28
CA LYS A 44 -6.43 13.50 -6.90
C LYS A 44 -5.41 12.70 -7.72
N GLN A 45 -4.57 13.37 -8.51
CA GLN A 45 -3.56 12.69 -9.33
C GLN A 45 -2.53 11.95 -8.47
N HIS A 46 -2.06 12.57 -7.38
CA HIS A 46 -1.16 11.89 -6.43
C HIS A 46 -1.84 10.69 -5.74
N ILE A 47 -3.11 10.82 -5.33
CA ILE A 47 -3.87 9.71 -4.73
C ILE A 47 -4.04 8.58 -5.73
N VAL A 48 -4.45 8.86 -6.97
CA VAL A 48 -4.61 7.85 -8.02
C VAL A 48 -3.28 7.14 -8.27
N ALA A 49 -2.19 7.89 -8.44
CA ALA A 49 -0.88 7.31 -8.71
C ALA A 49 -0.40 6.39 -7.58
N LEU A 50 -0.57 6.79 -6.32
CA LEU A 50 -0.19 5.95 -5.18
C LEU A 50 -1.13 4.75 -5.03
N TRP A 51 -2.44 4.95 -5.25
CA TRP A 51 -3.45 3.90 -5.16
C TRP A 51 -3.26 2.78 -6.17
N GLU A 52 -2.97 3.11 -7.43
CA GLU A 52 -2.70 2.11 -8.47
C GLU A 52 -1.47 1.24 -8.15
N LYS A 53 -0.48 1.79 -7.43
CA LYS A 53 0.67 1.03 -6.93
C LYS A 53 0.32 0.20 -5.69
N THR A 54 -0.53 0.70 -4.80
CA THR A 54 -0.90 0.01 -3.55
C THR A 54 -1.78 -1.23 -3.80
N LYS A 55 -2.78 -1.15 -4.68
CA LYS A 55 -3.73 -2.25 -4.96
C LYS A 55 -3.07 -3.61 -5.25
N PRO A 56 -2.15 -3.75 -6.22
CA PRO A 56 -1.56 -5.05 -6.54
C PRO A 56 -0.73 -5.59 -5.37
N VAL A 57 -0.02 -4.73 -4.64
CA VAL A 57 0.81 -5.13 -3.50
C VAL A 57 -0.03 -5.67 -2.35
N LEU A 58 -1.19 -5.05 -2.04
CA LEU A 58 -2.11 -5.58 -1.03
C LEU A 58 -2.61 -6.99 -1.38
N ARG A 59 -2.91 -7.24 -2.66
CA ARG A 59 -3.37 -8.54 -3.15
C ARG A 59 -2.28 -9.59 -3.04
N GLU A 60 -1.07 -9.26 -3.51
CA GLU A 60 0.09 -10.14 -3.48
C GLU A 60 0.43 -10.56 -2.04
N ASP A 61 0.53 -9.59 -1.13
CA ASP A 61 0.92 -9.88 0.25
C ASP A 61 -0.15 -10.63 1.04
N LEU A 62 -1.45 -10.39 0.77
CA LEU A 62 -2.51 -11.17 1.42
C LEU A 62 -2.58 -12.61 0.92
N ALA A 63 -2.21 -12.85 -0.34
CA ALA A 63 -2.09 -14.18 -0.91
C ALA A 63 -0.81 -14.90 -0.46
N ALA A 64 0.21 -14.14 -0.03
CA ALA A 64 1.44 -14.69 0.51
C ALA A 64 1.24 -15.29 1.92
N ASN A 65 1.93 -16.39 2.20
CA ASN A 65 1.94 -17.03 3.51
C ASN A 65 2.97 -16.37 4.43
N LEU A 66 2.74 -15.10 4.77
CA LEU A 66 3.65 -14.30 5.59
C LEU A 66 3.35 -14.46 7.08
N SER A 67 4.39 -14.39 7.90
CA SER A 67 4.25 -14.27 9.36
C SER A 67 3.72 -12.89 9.75
N ASP A 68 3.14 -12.79 10.96
CA ASP A 68 2.67 -11.52 11.51
C ASP A 68 3.77 -10.45 11.58
N ALA A 69 5.00 -10.86 11.93
CA ALA A 69 6.16 -9.96 11.95
C ALA A 69 6.54 -9.45 10.55
N GLU A 70 6.42 -10.29 9.52
CA GLU A 70 6.65 -9.88 8.13
C GLU A 70 5.59 -8.90 7.64
N TYR A 71 4.31 -9.14 7.94
CA TYR A 71 3.24 -8.18 7.66
C TYR A 71 3.53 -6.82 8.30
N LEU A 72 3.84 -6.78 9.60
CA LEU A 72 4.15 -5.53 10.29
C LEU A 72 5.37 -4.82 9.67
N ARG A 73 6.41 -5.58 9.31
CA ARG A 73 7.62 -5.02 8.67
C ARG A 73 7.31 -4.41 7.31
N LEU A 74 6.52 -5.10 6.49
CA LEU A 74 6.17 -4.68 5.13
C LEU A 74 5.13 -3.54 5.11
N GLY A 75 4.28 -3.46 6.13
CA GLY A 75 3.29 -2.40 6.26
C GLY A 75 3.85 -1.02 6.55
N LYS A 76 4.97 -0.94 7.30
CA LYS A 76 5.61 0.34 7.67
C LYS A 76 5.84 1.28 6.47
N PRO A 77 6.55 0.88 5.39
CA PRO A 77 6.76 1.75 4.25
C PRO A 77 5.45 2.09 3.51
N MET A 78 4.52 1.15 3.39
CA MET A 78 3.21 1.41 2.77
C MET A 78 2.44 2.48 3.53
N ARG A 79 2.36 2.35 4.85
CA ARG A 79 1.68 3.31 5.72
C ARG A 79 2.34 4.67 5.67
N ALA A 80 3.68 4.71 5.70
CA ALA A 80 4.43 5.95 5.60
C ALA A 80 4.13 6.72 4.30
N ALA A 81 4.04 6.02 3.16
CA ALA A 81 3.71 6.67 1.88
C ALA A 81 2.33 7.37 1.93
N TRP A 82 1.31 6.71 2.46
CA TRP A 82 -0.04 7.29 2.58
C TRP A 82 -0.11 8.44 3.60
N VAL A 83 0.57 8.31 4.74
CA VAL A 83 0.67 9.39 5.74
C VAL A 83 1.41 10.59 5.15
N ASN A 84 2.51 10.37 4.42
CA ASN A 84 3.25 11.44 3.76
C ASN A 84 2.39 12.16 2.73
N LEU A 85 1.56 11.45 1.96
CA LEU A 85 0.60 12.07 1.02
C LEU A 85 -0.42 12.95 1.75
N GLN A 86 -0.95 12.50 2.88
CA GLN A 86 -1.86 13.29 3.72
C GLN A 86 -1.20 14.55 4.30
N VAL A 87 0.06 14.42 4.73
CA VAL A 87 0.86 15.53 5.25
C VAL A 87 1.22 16.52 4.14
N HIS A 88 1.57 16.04 2.94
CA HIS A 88 1.90 16.87 1.79
C HIS A 88 0.73 17.79 1.40
N ALA A 89 -0.50 17.25 1.38
CA ALA A 89 -1.70 18.06 1.19
C ALA A 89 -1.82 19.14 2.28
N SER A 90 -1.75 18.73 3.56
CA SER A 90 -1.87 19.65 4.71
C SER A 90 -0.83 20.79 4.71
N LEU A 91 0.44 20.48 4.41
CA LEU A 91 1.53 21.46 4.46
C LEU A 91 1.50 22.45 3.29
N ARG A 92 1.10 22.02 2.09
CA ARG A 92 0.96 22.96 0.96
C ARG A 92 -0.17 23.97 1.15
N HIS A 93 -1.16 23.68 1.99
CA HIS A 93 -2.18 24.65 2.40
C HIS A 93 -1.70 25.68 3.43
N ALA A 94 -0.64 25.38 4.21
CA ALA A 94 -0.21 26.22 5.33
C ALA A 94 0.63 27.45 4.92
N GLY A 95 1.25 27.46 3.73
CA GLY A 95 2.20 28.50 3.32
C GLY A 95 1.78 29.37 2.12
N LYS A 96 0.84 28.93 1.29
CA LYS A 96 0.40 29.64 0.08
C LYS A 96 -1.09 29.42 -0.15
N ARG A 97 -1.90 30.45 0.09
CA ARG A 97 -3.35 30.42 -0.18
C ARG A 97 -3.69 30.14 -1.66
N ASP A 98 -2.73 30.35 -2.56
CA ASP A 98 -2.96 30.28 -4.01
C ASP A 98 -2.29 29.08 -4.72
N SER A 99 -1.64 28.15 -3.99
CA SER A 99 -0.97 27.00 -4.62
C SER A 99 -1.13 25.69 -3.84
N GLY A 100 -2.19 25.60 -3.02
CA GLY A 100 -2.52 24.37 -2.30
C GLY A 100 -2.87 23.25 -3.27
N VAL A 101 -2.48 22.02 -2.92
CA VAL A 101 -2.94 20.81 -3.62
C VAL A 101 -4.42 20.65 -3.23
N GLU A 102 -5.33 21.15 -4.06
CA GLU A 102 -6.75 21.26 -3.70
C GLU A 102 -7.42 19.89 -3.54
N ASP A 103 -8.03 19.69 -2.36
CA ASP A 103 -9.08 18.69 -2.14
C ASP A 103 -10.42 19.25 -2.63
N THR A 104 -11.44 18.40 -2.66
CA THR A 104 -12.84 18.79 -2.74
C THR A 104 -13.27 19.67 -1.57
N LYS A 105 -14.30 20.49 -1.79
CA LYS A 105 -14.94 21.34 -0.77
C LYS A 105 -15.42 20.56 0.46
N ASP A 106 -15.76 19.30 0.23
CA ASP A 106 -16.35 18.34 1.16
C ASP A 106 -15.32 17.33 1.71
N HIS A 107 -14.02 17.58 1.51
CA HIS A 107 -12.90 16.76 2.02
C HIS A 107 -12.95 15.28 1.59
N THR A 108 -13.64 14.99 0.49
CA THR A 108 -13.82 13.65 -0.06
C THR A 108 -12.49 12.92 -0.28
N PHE A 109 -11.43 13.60 -0.73
CA PHE A 109 -10.15 12.94 -0.95
C PHE A 109 -9.35 12.72 0.33
N ALA A 110 -9.34 13.67 1.28
CA ALA A 110 -8.75 13.46 2.60
C ALA A 110 -9.42 12.29 3.33
N ASP A 111 -10.75 12.21 3.29
CA ASP A 111 -11.52 11.10 3.87
C ASP A 111 -11.20 9.77 3.19
N LEU A 112 -11.02 9.78 1.86
CA LEU A 112 -10.61 8.59 1.11
C LEU A 112 -9.22 8.13 1.53
N VAL A 113 -8.25 9.05 1.67
CA VAL A 113 -6.89 8.74 2.12
C VAL A 113 -6.92 8.13 3.52
N GLY A 114 -7.71 8.67 4.45
CA GLY A 114 -7.90 8.09 5.78
C GLY A 114 -8.39 6.64 5.72
N LYS A 115 -9.40 6.36 4.89
CA LYS A 115 -9.93 5.00 4.69
C LYS A 115 -8.93 4.05 4.02
N ILE A 116 -8.02 4.56 3.19
CA ILE A 116 -6.94 3.77 2.60
C ILE A 116 -5.89 3.43 3.67
N ILE A 117 -5.53 4.37 4.54
CA ILE A 117 -4.63 4.11 5.67
C ILE A 117 -5.22 3.03 6.59
N GLU A 118 -6.51 3.13 6.92
CA GLU A 118 -7.21 2.07 7.69
C GLU A 118 -7.17 0.71 6.98
N LEU A 119 -7.35 0.67 5.65
CA LEU A 119 -7.20 -0.57 4.88
C LEU A 119 -5.76 -1.13 4.98
N VAL A 120 -4.74 -0.27 4.89
CA VAL A 120 -3.34 -0.69 5.05
C VAL A 120 -3.12 -1.27 6.45
N ASP A 121 -3.63 -0.61 7.49
CA ASP A 121 -3.54 -1.08 8.87
C ASP A 121 -4.32 -2.40 9.10
N ASP A 122 -5.46 -2.60 8.44
CA ASP A 122 -6.22 -3.86 8.46
C ASP A 122 -5.44 -5.04 7.82
N VAL A 123 -4.64 -4.77 6.78
CA VAL A 123 -3.88 -5.79 6.05
C VAL A 123 -2.56 -6.11 6.73
N TYR A 124 -1.79 -5.09 7.09
CA TYR A 124 -0.44 -5.28 7.62
C TYR A 124 -0.37 -5.31 9.14
N GLY A 125 -1.44 -4.87 9.79
CA GLY A 125 -1.55 -4.83 11.24
C GLY A 125 -1.30 -3.46 11.82
N TRP A 126 -2.13 -3.11 12.80
CA TRP A 126 -1.92 -1.97 13.67
C TRP A 126 -1.12 -2.45 14.91
N PRO A 127 0.03 -1.82 15.25
CA PRO A 127 0.90 -2.32 16.34
C PRO A 127 0.21 -2.46 17.71
N PRO A 128 -0.74 -1.57 18.10
CA PRO A 128 -1.52 -1.73 19.32
C PRO A 128 -2.44 -2.96 19.38
N ASP A 129 -2.84 -3.53 18.24
CA ASP A 129 -3.69 -4.71 18.22
C ASP A 129 -2.93 -5.96 18.72
N THR A 130 -3.67 -6.97 19.17
CA THR A 130 -3.09 -8.30 19.43
C THR A 130 -2.80 -9.05 18.12
N PRO A 131 -1.88 -10.04 18.12
CA PRO A 131 -1.62 -10.87 16.94
C PRO A 131 -2.89 -11.56 16.39
N ARG A 132 -3.81 -11.95 17.28
CA ARG A 132 -5.08 -12.57 16.92
C ARG A 132 -5.98 -11.59 16.17
N GLU A 133 -6.18 -10.38 16.71
CA GLU A 133 -7.03 -9.36 16.06
C GLU A 133 -6.49 -8.99 14.67
N ARG A 134 -5.17 -8.89 14.53
CA ARG A 134 -4.54 -8.67 13.22
C ARG A 134 -4.82 -9.80 12.24
N GLU A 135 -4.72 -11.07 12.68
CA GLU A 135 -5.03 -12.19 11.82
C GLU A 135 -6.50 -12.26 11.44
N ASP A 136 -7.42 -11.98 12.38
CA ASP A 136 -8.85 -11.92 12.13
C ASP A 136 -9.19 -10.86 11.06
N LYS A 137 -8.55 -9.69 11.13
CA LYS A 137 -8.65 -8.64 10.10
C LYS A 137 -8.13 -9.12 8.74
N ARG A 138 -6.96 -9.76 8.68
CA ARG A 138 -6.41 -10.33 7.44
C ARG A 138 -7.31 -11.40 6.85
N GLN A 139 -7.85 -12.30 7.66
CA GLN A 139 -8.82 -13.32 7.23
C GLN A 139 -10.08 -12.67 6.64
N ALA A 140 -10.59 -11.60 7.27
CA ALA A 140 -11.70 -10.85 6.72
C ALA A 140 -11.36 -10.20 5.36
N MET A 141 -10.14 -9.69 5.19
CA MET A 141 -9.67 -9.14 3.91
C MET A 141 -9.59 -10.21 2.82
N ARG A 142 -9.01 -11.38 3.12
CA ARG A 142 -8.91 -12.52 2.20
C ARG A 142 -10.28 -13.04 1.74
N LYS A 143 -11.29 -13.00 2.62
CA LYS A 143 -12.64 -13.52 2.32
C LYS A 143 -13.49 -12.70 1.35
N SER A 144 -13.03 -11.50 0.92
CA SER A 144 -13.61 -10.62 -0.13
C SER A 144 -13.56 -9.14 0.23
N ARG A 145 -13.34 -8.79 1.51
CA ARG A 145 -13.43 -7.38 1.95
C ARG A 145 -12.41 -6.48 1.25
N LEU A 146 -11.25 -7.01 0.87
CA LEU A 146 -10.25 -6.27 0.10
C LEU A 146 -10.82 -5.76 -1.23
N GLU A 147 -11.33 -6.66 -2.07
CA GLU A 147 -11.85 -6.29 -3.39
C GLU A 147 -13.06 -5.36 -3.30
N HIS A 148 -13.91 -5.54 -2.27
CA HIS A 148 -15.01 -4.62 -2.02
C HIS A 148 -14.54 -3.21 -1.67
N LYS A 149 -13.56 -3.09 -0.76
CA LYS A 149 -12.93 -1.80 -0.43
C LYS A 149 -12.27 -1.17 -1.65
N ILE A 150 -11.54 -1.97 -2.46
CA ILE A 150 -10.90 -1.49 -3.69
C ILE A 150 -11.92 -0.90 -4.66
N LYS A 151 -12.99 -1.64 -4.97
CA LYS A 151 -14.05 -1.16 -5.88
C LYS A 151 -14.70 0.14 -5.37
N ARG A 152 -14.93 0.24 -4.05
CA ARG A 152 -15.49 1.44 -3.43
C ARG A 152 -14.55 2.64 -3.60
N PHE A 153 -13.25 2.47 -3.36
CA PHE A 153 -12.27 3.54 -3.51
C PHE A 153 -12.11 3.96 -4.97
N ASP A 154 -12.06 3.00 -5.90
CA ASP A 154 -12.02 3.28 -7.35
C ASP A 154 -13.29 4.03 -7.82
N ALA A 155 -14.44 3.81 -7.19
CA ALA A 155 -15.67 4.54 -7.51
C ALA A 155 -15.58 6.01 -7.09
N VAL A 156 -15.08 6.29 -5.88
CA VAL A 156 -14.88 7.67 -5.39
C VAL A 156 -13.91 8.43 -6.30
N LEU A 157 -12.79 7.80 -6.68
CA LEU A 157 -11.81 8.42 -7.58
C LEU A 157 -12.37 8.70 -8.98
N ARG A 158 -13.36 7.94 -9.43
CA ARG A 158 -14.02 8.14 -10.72
C ARG A 158 -15.17 9.15 -10.67
N SER A 159 -15.90 9.24 -9.57
CA SER A 159 -17.10 10.07 -9.45
C SER A 159 -16.80 11.56 -9.29
N VAL A 160 -15.62 11.91 -8.78
CA VAL A 160 -15.24 13.30 -8.52
C VAL A 160 -14.41 13.83 -9.69
N ASN A 161 -15.00 14.61 -10.58
CA ASN A 161 -14.21 15.45 -11.50
C ASN A 161 -13.78 16.71 -10.74
N VAL A 162 -12.48 16.94 -10.67
CA VAL A 162 -11.92 18.21 -10.20
C VAL A 162 -12.01 19.14 -11.40
N ASN A 163 -12.92 20.12 -11.35
CA ASN A 163 -13.03 21.18 -12.35
C ASN A 163 -11.92 22.20 -12.17
#